data_AF-A0AAN8IW02-F1
#
_entry.id   AF-A0AAN8IW02-F1
#
_cell.length_a   1.000
_cell.length_b   1.000
_cell.length_c   1.000
_cell.angle_alpha   90.00
_cell.angle_beta   90.00
_cell.angle_gamma   90.00
#
_symmetry.space_group_name_H-M   'P 1'
#
loop_
_entity.id
_entity.type
_entity.pdbx_description
1 polymer ?
#
loop_
_entity_poly.entity_id
_entity_poly.type
_entity_poly.pdbx_seq_one_letter_code
_entity_poly.pdbx_strand_id
1 'polypeptide(L)'
;MGVARAALERHTMLLLTSSKTLLRHPESENAFQCREGVFDQIRTALQLIAICVCDGVLPLDPVRYVQSSSEEPLDIGIQLTANAAIKQLTEMLEMVRMTSRVGVGVRERLIGALDALCEMTQDFTDSAYTPHHHREQILDFLEECRFEMTNLIQPEDDSSDHLRSDGIEVTVERLNRRLKDLGKQLQIVAME
;
A
#
# COMPACT_ATOMS: atom_id res chain seq x y z
N MET A 1 1.87 14.47 -9.95
CA MET A 1 1.67 15.89 -10.30
C MET A 1 0.22 16.32 -10.52
N GLY A 2 -0.65 15.54 -11.20
CA GLY A 2 -2.02 15.97 -11.54
C GLY A 2 -2.90 16.44 -10.36
N VAL A 3 -2.85 15.71 -9.24
CA VAL A 3 -3.58 16.06 -8.00
C VAL A 3 -3.16 17.43 -7.46
N ALA A 4 -1.85 17.71 -7.44
CA ALA A 4 -1.30 18.97 -6.92
C ALA A 4 -1.76 20.18 -7.75
N ARG A 5 -1.77 20.06 -9.09
CA ARG A 5 -2.27 21.11 -9.98
C ARG A 5 -3.76 21.36 -9.79
N ALA A 6 -4.57 20.31 -9.74
CA ALA A 6 -6.01 20.43 -9.52
C ALA A 6 -6.33 21.05 -8.14
N ALA A 7 -5.56 20.70 -7.11
CA ALA A 7 -5.67 21.34 -5.80
C ALA A 7 -5.30 22.83 -5.86
N LEU A 8 -4.21 23.19 -6.51
CA LEU A 8 -3.78 24.59 -6.66
C LEU A 8 -4.84 25.43 -7.38
N GLU A 9 -5.39 24.93 -8.49
CA GLU A 9 -6.45 25.59 -9.26
C GLU A 9 -7.69 25.84 -8.37
N ARG A 10 -8.16 24.80 -7.67
CA ARG A 10 -9.33 24.90 -6.77
C ARG A 10 -9.13 25.93 -5.67
N HIS A 11 -8.00 25.87 -4.96
CA HIS A 11 -7.77 26.76 -3.81
C HIS A 11 -7.46 28.20 -4.24
N THR A 12 -6.84 28.41 -5.40
CA THR A 12 -6.64 29.77 -5.96
C THR A 12 -7.98 30.44 -6.25
N MET A 13 -8.97 29.71 -6.78
CA MET A 13 -10.33 30.24 -6.95
C MET A 13 -11.01 30.58 -5.62
N LEU A 14 -10.74 29.81 -4.55
CA LEU A 14 -11.31 30.03 -3.21
C LEU A 14 -10.63 31.17 -2.44
N LEU A 15 -9.39 31.54 -2.79
CA LEU A 15 -8.60 32.52 -2.05
C LEU A 15 -9.25 33.91 -2.03
N LEU A 16 -9.77 34.36 -3.17
CA LEU A 16 -10.43 35.67 -3.26
C LEU A 16 -11.70 35.72 -2.41
N THR A 17 -12.50 34.64 -2.45
CA THR A 17 -13.75 34.56 -1.70
C THR A 17 -13.50 34.49 -0.20
N SER A 18 -12.58 33.63 0.27
CA SER A 18 -12.22 33.52 1.69
C SER A 18 -11.62 34.83 2.23
N SER A 19 -10.73 35.48 1.47
CA SER A 19 -10.16 36.79 1.85
C SER A 19 -11.22 37.88 1.92
N LYS A 20 -12.17 37.91 0.98
CA LYS A 20 -13.29 38.86 0.99
C LYS A 20 -14.21 38.64 2.20
N THR A 21 -14.46 37.40 2.57
CA THR A 21 -15.27 37.07 3.76
C THR A 21 -14.59 37.56 5.04
N LEU A 22 -13.28 37.32 5.19
CA LEU A 22 -12.51 37.84 6.33
C LEU A 22 -12.52 39.37 6.40
N LEU A 23 -12.35 40.07 5.27
CA LEU A 23 -12.41 41.53 5.24
C LEU A 23 -13.78 42.10 5.63
N ARG A 24 -14.86 41.34 5.40
CA ARG A 24 -16.22 41.72 5.80
C ARG A 24 -16.52 41.39 7.27
N HIS A 25 -15.81 40.42 7.82
CA HIS A 25 -16.02 39.90 9.18
C HIS A 25 -14.66 39.72 9.88
N PRO A 26 -13.95 40.82 10.20
CA PRO A 26 -12.57 40.74 10.71
C PRO A 26 -12.45 40.05 12.07
N GLU A 27 -13.51 40.11 12.89
CA GLU A 27 -13.57 39.47 14.21
C GLU A 27 -14.00 37.99 14.14
N SER A 28 -14.30 37.46 12.95
CA SER A 28 -14.73 36.07 12.80
C SER A 28 -13.54 35.14 12.70
N GLU A 29 -13.30 34.38 13.78
CA GLU A 29 -12.25 33.36 13.81
C GLU A 29 -12.42 32.30 12.70
N ASN A 30 -13.66 31.90 12.41
CA ASN A 30 -13.95 30.95 11.34
C ASN A 30 -13.57 31.50 9.95
N ALA A 31 -13.80 32.79 9.69
CA ALA A 31 -13.41 33.42 8.43
C ALA A 31 -11.88 33.51 8.29
N PHE A 32 -11.19 33.77 9.40
CA PHE A 32 -9.73 33.77 9.46
C PHE A 32 -9.17 32.36 9.21
N GLN A 33 -9.63 31.36 9.96
CA GLN A 33 -9.20 29.97 9.81
C GLN A 33 -9.47 29.43 8.40
N CYS A 34 -10.61 29.76 7.80
CA CYS A 34 -10.92 29.38 6.41
C CYS A 34 -9.92 29.97 5.41
N ARG A 35 -9.61 31.27 5.53
CA ARG A 35 -8.63 31.94 4.66
C ARG A 35 -7.22 31.39 4.83
N GLU A 36 -6.80 31.16 6.08
CA GLU A 36 -5.50 30.55 6.38
C GLU A 36 -5.41 29.12 5.83
N GLY A 37 -6.44 28.29 6.03
CA GLY A 37 -6.49 26.93 5.49
C GLY A 37 -6.40 26.90 3.96
N VAL A 38 -7.06 27.82 3.26
CA VAL A 38 -6.92 27.95 1.79
C VAL A 38 -5.50 28.31 1.40
N PHE A 39 -4.86 29.24 2.12
CA PHE A 39 -3.48 29.65 1.84
C PHE A 39 -2.48 28.53 2.10
N ASP A 40 -2.68 27.77 3.17
CA ASP A 40 -1.87 26.60 3.51
C ASP A 40 -1.96 25.53 2.41
N GLN A 41 -3.16 25.22 1.95
CA GLN A 41 -3.38 24.25 0.86
C GLN A 41 -2.74 24.70 -0.47
N ILE A 42 -2.74 26.01 -0.78
CA ILE A 42 -2.03 26.56 -1.94
C ILE A 42 -0.51 26.32 -1.81
N ARG A 43 0.04 26.60 -0.63
CA ARG A 43 1.47 26.40 -0.35
C ARG A 43 1.86 24.93 -0.46
N THR A 44 1.09 24.02 0.13
CA THR A 44 1.28 22.57 0.05
C THR A 44 1.20 22.06 -1.39
N ALA A 45 0.22 22.54 -2.17
CA ALA A 45 0.10 22.17 -3.58
C ALA A 45 1.32 22.62 -4.40
N LEU A 46 1.83 23.83 -4.17
CA LEU A 46 3.05 24.33 -4.84
C LEU A 46 4.29 23.51 -4.47
N GLN A 47 4.43 23.11 -3.21
CA GLN A 47 5.52 22.23 -2.77
C GLN A 47 5.45 20.87 -3.44
N LEU A 48 4.27 20.26 -3.49
CA LEU A 48 4.10 18.97 -4.14
C LEU A 48 4.40 19.05 -5.64
N ILE A 49 4.08 20.17 -6.30
CA ILE A 49 4.51 20.44 -7.67
C ILE A 49 6.04 20.51 -7.76
N ALA A 50 6.70 21.24 -6.87
CA ALA A 50 8.16 21.33 -6.85
C ALA A 50 8.83 19.96 -6.66
N ILE A 51 8.35 19.16 -5.70
CA ILE A 51 8.80 17.77 -5.48
C ILE A 51 8.65 16.96 -6.77
N CYS A 52 7.48 17.02 -7.43
CA CYS A 52 7.23 16.28 -8.66
C CYS A 52 8.09 16.75 -9.84
N VAL A 53 8.45 18.04 -9.91
CA VAL A 53 9.27 18.59 -11.01
C VAL A 53 10.75 18.26 -10.80
N CYS A 54 11.18 18.17 -9.56
CA CYS A 54 12.56 17.90 -9.20
C CYS A 54 12.84 16.41 -8.92
N ASP A 55 11.90 15.51 -9.23
CA ASP A 55 12.00 14.08 -8.91
C ASP A 55 12.39 13.80 -7.45
N GLY A 56 11.81 14.56 -6.52
CA GLY A 56 12.11 14.47 -5.08
C GLY A 56 13.40 15.18 -4.64
N VAL A 57 14.24 15.63 -5.56
CA VAL A 57 15.50 16.33 -5.26
C VAL A 57 15.25 17.84 -5.13
N LEU A 58 14.77 18.29 -3.98
CA LEU A 58 14.57 19.72 -3.72
C LEU A 58 15.92 20.44 -3.47
N PRO A 59 16.31 21.43 -4.29
CA PRO A 59 17.53 22.21 -4.08
C PRO A 59 17.35 23.37 -3.08
N LEU A 60 16.18 23.49 -2.44
CA LEU A 60 15.78 24.61 -1.60
C LEU A 60 15.71 24.22 -0.12
N ASP A 61 16.10 25.15 0.75
CA ASP A 61 16.11 25.02 2.21
C ASP A 61 14.73 24.58 2.75
N PRO A 62 14.60 23.37 3.33
CA PRO A 62 13.32 22.79 3.74
C PRO A 62 12.58 23.65 4.78
N VAL A 63 13.29 24.49 5.53
CA VAL A 63 12.76 25.27 6.66
C VAL A 63 11.79 26.38 6.23
N ARG A 64 11.87 26.89 4.99
CA ARG A 64 11.01 28.01 4.54
C ARG A 64 9.62 27.62 4.09
N TYR A 65 9.45 26.37 3.68
CA TYR A 65 8.23 25.94 3.01
C TYR A 65 7.61 24.74 3.73
N VAL A 66 8.40 23.76 4.15
CA VAL A 66 7.87 22.60 4.87
C VAL A 66 7.63 23.00 6.33
N GLN A 67 6.37 23.15 6.73
CA GLN A 67 6.06 22.96 8.14
C GLN A 67 6.30 21.48 8.42
N SER A 68 7.34 21.17 9.18
CA SER A 68 7.55 19.82 9.68
C SER A 68 6.42 19.51 10.67
N SER A 69 5.29 18.99 10.19
CA SER A 69 4.55 18.05 11.00
C SER A 69 5.52 16.90 11.30
N SER A 70 5.54 16.41 12.53
CA SER A 70 6.39 15.31 12.98
C SER A 70 6.04 13.95 12.35
N GLU A 71 5.36 13.96 11.22
CA GLU A 71 5.03 12.76 10.45
C GLU A 71 6.15 12.59 9.43
N GLU A 72 6.86 11.46 9.53
CA GLU A 72 7.83 11.04 8.52
C GLU A 72 7.23 11.24 7.13
N PRO A 73 8.02 11.74 6.15
CA PRO A 73 7.52 11.95 4.81
C PRO A 73 6.93 10.63 4.31
N LEU A 74 5.59 10.62 4.12
CA LEU A 74 4.87 9.51 3.52
C LEU A 74 5.52 9.21 2.18
N ASP A 75 6.24 8.11 2.12
CA ASP A 75 6.83 7.61 0.89
C ASP A 75 5.72 6.98 0.03
N ILE A 76 4.97 7.85 -0.64
CA ILE A 76 3.90 7.49 -1.58
C ILE A 76 4.44 6.58 -2.70
N GLY A 77 5.76 6.60 -2.96
CA GLY A 77 6.41 5.71 -3.92
C GLY A 77 6.58 4.26 -3.42
N ILE A 78 6.52 4.05 -2.10
CA ILE A 78 6.75 2.75 -1.43
C ILE A 78 5.47 2.13 -0.87
N GLN A 79 4.28 2.74 -1.04
CA GLN A 79 3.02 2.07 -0.69
C GLN A 79 2.78 0.85 -1.60
N LEU A 80 3.42 -0.27 -1.24
CA LEU A 80 3.10 -1.59 -1.76
C LEU A 80 1.65 -1.86 -1.35
N THR A 81 0.80 -2.02 -2.36
CA THR A 81 -0.57 -2.48 -2.15
C THR A 81 -0.55 -3.99 -1.92
N ALA A 82 -1.55 -4.52 -1.21
CA ALA A 82 -1.74 -5.97 -1.09
C ALA A 82 -1.76 -6.68 -2.46
N ASN A 83 -2.31 -6.05 -3.50
CA ASN A 83 -2.28 -6.58 -4.87
C ASN A 83 -0.86 -6.65 -5.46
N ALA A 84 -0.01 -5.65 -5.19
CA ALA A 84 1.39 -5.68 -5.61
C ALA A 84 2.15 -6.82 -4.89
N ALA A 85 1.93 -6.99 -3.58
CA ALA A 85 2.52 -8.09 -2.81
C ALA A 85 2.04 -9.46 -3.31
N ILE A 86 0.74 -9.63 -3.62
CA ILE A 86 0.21 -10.86 -4.23
C ILE A 86 0.92 -11.18 -5.54
N LYS A 87 1.11 -10.19 -6.41
CA LYS A 87 1.80 -10.38 -7.70
C LYS A 87 3.26 -10.78 -7.50
N GLN A 88 3.99 -10.08 -6.63
CA GLN A 88 5.38 -10.40 -6.32
C GLN A 88 5.53 -11.82 -5.75
N LEU A 89 4.66 -12.19 -4.82
CA LEU A 89 4.66 -13.54 -4.25
C LEU A 89 4.34 -14.60 -5.31
N THR A 90 3.36 -14.34 -6.18
CA THR A 90 3.00 -15.24 -7.31
C THR A 90 4.18 -15.44 -8.27
N GLU A 91 4.91 -14.37 -8.60
CA GLU A 91 6.11 -14.44 -9.46
C GLU A 91 7.23 -15.24 -8.80
N MET A 92 7.44 -15.09 -7.48
CA MET A 92 8.41 -15.88 -6.73
C MET A 92 8.05 -17.37 -6.71
N LEU A 93 6.76 -17.69 -6.57
CA LEU A 93 6.27 -19.07 -6.61
C LEU A 93 6.42 -19.70 -8.00
N GLU A 94 6.25 -18.92 -9.06
CA GLU A 94 6.52 -19.39 -10.43
C GLU A 94 8.00 -19.74 -10.62
N MET A 95 8.91 -18.94 -10.06
CA MET A 95 10.34 -19.25 -10.06
C MET A 95 10.66 -20.54 -9.28
N VAL A 96 9.99 -20.78 -8.15
CA VAL A 96 10.10 -22.04 -7.40
C VAL A 96 9.59 -23.21 -8.23
N ARG A 97 8.46 -23.06 -8.94
CA ARG A 97 7.91 -24.10 -9.81
C ARG A 97 8.89 -24.48 -10.92
N MET A 98 9.49 -23.49 -11.60
CA MET A 98 10.44 -23.72 -12.69
C MET A 98 11.76 -24.35 -12.25
N THR A 99 12.20 -24.05 -11.03
CA THR A 99 13.47 -24.57 -10.49
C THR A 99 13.29 -25.86 -9.70
N SER A 100 12.05 -26.21 -9.34
CA SER A 100 11.65 -27.36 -8.51
C SER A 100 12.47 -27.48 -7.22
N ARG A 101 13.00 -26.35 -6.71
CA ARG A 101 13.89 -26.30 -5.54
C ARG A 101 13.65 -25.04 -4.73
N VAL A 102 13.62 -25.18 -3.41
CA VAL A 102 13.50 -24.06 -2.47
C VAL A 102 14.79 -23.97 -1.65
N GLY A 103 15.75 -23.17 -2.13
CA GLY A 103 16.97 -22.90 -1.38
C GLY A 103 16.72 -22.00 -0.15
N VAL A 104 17.64 -21.99 0.82
CA VAL A 104 17.50 -21.24 2.08
C VAL A 104 17.21 -19.75 1.86
N GLY A 105 17.93 -19.08 0.95
CA GLY A 105 17.67 -17.67 0.64
C GLY A 105 16.40 -17.40 -0.19
N VAL A 106 15.82 -18.43 -0.83
CA VAL A 106 14.50 -18.32 -1.47
C VAL A 106 13.40 -18.46 -0.41
N ARG A 107 13.58 -19.42 0.52
CA ARG A 107 12.70 -19.66 1.67
C ARG A 107 12.51 -18.41 2.51
N GLU A 108 13.58 -17.75 2.92
CA GLU A 108 13.50 -16.51 3.72
C GLU A 108 12.75 -15.40 2.99
N ARG A 109 12.99 -15.24 1.68
CA ARG A 109 12.27 -14.25 0.87
C ARG A 109 10.78 -14.57 0.74
N LEU A 110 10.41 -15.84 0.57
CA LEU A 110 9.01 -16.26 0.49
C LEU A 110 8.25 -15.98 1.80
N ILE A 111 8.89 -16.26 2.93
CA ILE A 111 8.33 -15.97 4.27
C ILE A 111 8.13 -14.45 4.41
N GLY A 112 9.17 -13.66 4.15
CA GLY A 112 9.08 -12.20 4.24
C GLY A 112 8.03 -11.59 3.30
N ALA A 113 7.88 -12.12 2.09
CA ALA A 113 6.86 -11.68 1.15
C ALA A 113 5.43 -12.03 1.63
N LEU A 114 5.23 -13.19 2.24
CA LEU A 114 3.94 -13.57 2.83
C LEU A 114 3.61 -12.74 4.08
N ASP A 115 4.59 -12.44 4.92
CA ASP A 115 4.39 -11.58 6.09
C ASP A 115 4.05 -10.15 5.67
N ALA A 116 4.75 -9.59 4.67
CA ALA A 116 4.42 -8.29 4.09
C ALA A 116 2.99 -8.25 3.51
N LEU A 117 2.55 -9.33 2.86
CA LEU A 117 1.17 -9.45 2.39
C LEU A 117 0.16 -9.46 3.56
N CYS A 118 0.48 -10.14 4.65
CA CYS A 118 -0.37 -10.14 5.84
C CYS A 118 -0.46 -8.74 6.47
N GLU A 119 0.64 -7.99 6.54
CA GLU A 119 0.64 -6.60 7.02
C GLU A 119 -0.22 -5.71 6.10
N MET A 120 -0.03 -5.79 4.78
CA MET A 120 -0.78 -4.97 3.83
C MET A 120 -2.29 -5.29 3.76
N THR A 121 -2.70 -6.44 4.26
CA THR A 121 -4.13 -6.81 4.35
C THR A 121 -4.78 -6.34 5.64
N GLN A 122 -4.00 -5.82 6.61
CA GLN A 122 -4.55 -5.26 7.86
C GLN A 122 -5.43 -4.03 7.62
N ASP A 123 -5.14 -3.23 6.59
CA ASP A 123 -6.00 -2.12 6.17
C ASP A 123 -7.45 -2.58 5.91
N PHE A 124 -7.63 -3.83 5.48
CA PHE A 124 -8.94 -4.44 5.27
C PHE A 124 -9.48 -5.06 6.55
N THR A 125 -8.69 -5.82 7.31
CA THR A 125 -9.19 -6.52 8.49
C THR A 125 -9.51 -5.56 9.63
N ASP A 126 -8.71 -4.51 9.83
CA ASP A 126 -8.82 -3.64 11.01
C ASP A 126 -9.70 -2.41 10.75
N SER A 127 -10.13 -2.23 9.51
CA SER A 127 -11.10 -1.20 9.13
C SER A 127 -12.43 -1.39 9.86
N ALA A 128 -12.92 -0.28 10.43
CA ALA A 128 -14.26 -0.20 11.02
C ALA A 128 -15.38 -0.40 9.98
N TYR A 129 -15.07 -0.24 8.70
CA TYR A 129 -16.03 -0.37 7.60
C TYR A 129 -16.07 -1.78 7.02
N THR A 130 -15.13 -2.66 7.36
CA THR A 130 -15.14 -4.04 6.88
C THR A 130 -16.09 -4.91 7.72
N PRO A 131 -17.13 -5.51 7.11
CA PRO A 131 -18.01 -6.44 7.81
C PRO A 131 -17.26 -7.65 8.37
N HIS A 132 -17.73 -8.16 9.51
CA HIS A 132 -17.07 -9.27 10.19
C HIS A 132 -16.90 -10.52 9.30
N HIS A 133 -17.91 -10.90 8.51
CA HIS A 133 -17.82 -12.08 7.65
C HIS A 133 -16.72 -11.95 6.58
N HIS A 134 -16.50 -10.75 6.04
CA HIS A 134 -15.41 -10.48 5.11
C HIS A 134 -14.05 -10.50 5.79
N ARG A 135 -13.96 -9.98 7.02
CA ARG A 135 -12.75 -10.07 7.85
C ARG A 135 -12.35 -11.52 8.09
N GLU A 136 -13.27 -12.36 8.55
CA GLU A 136 -13.00 -13.79 8.78
C GLU A 136 -12.54 -14.48 7.50
N GLN A 137 -13.22 -14.23 6.38
CA GLN A 137 -12.85 -14.84 5.10
C GLN A 137 -11.45 -14.43 4.62
N ILE A 138 -11.04 -13.18 4.84
CA ILE A 138 -9.67 -12.73 4.53
C ILE A 138 -8.66 -13.47 5.43
N LEU A 139 -8.93 -13.57 6.73
CA LEU A 139 -8.07 -14.25 7.69
C LEU A 139 -7.93 -15.75 7.37
N ASP A 140 -9.03 -16.42 7.01
CA ASP A 140 -9.04 -17.81 6.58
C ASP A 140 -8.12 -18.03 5.37
N PHE A 141 -8.21 -17.19 4.34
CA PHE A 141 -7.32 -17.29 3.18
C PHE A 141 -5.85 -17.06 3.53
N LEU A 142 -5.54 -16.14 4.44
CA LEU A 142 -4.17 -15.89 4.90
C LEU A 142 -3.63 -17.08 5.70
N GLU A 143 -4.45 -17.70 6.56
CA GLU A 143 -4.08 -18.91 7.29
C GLU A 143 -3.82 -20.09 6.35
N GLU A 144 -4.69 -20.29 5.35
CA GLU A 144 -4.48 -21.30 4.30
C GLU A 144 -3.18 -21.04 3.51
N CYS A 145 -2.86 -19.77 3.20
CA CYS A 145 -1.61 -19.41 2.54
C CYS A 145 -0.40 -19.73 3.42
N ARG A 146 -0.46 -19.44 4.73
CA ARG A 146 0.60 -19.79 5.69
C ARG A 146 0.79 -21.30 5.83
N PHE A 147 -0.30 -22.05 5.83
CA PHE A 147 -0.25 -23.50 5.89
C PHE A 147 0.43 -24.09 4.65
N GLU A 148 0.00 -23.70 3.44
CA GLU A 148 0.62 -24.20 2.21
C GLU A 148 2.06 -23.71 2.03
N MET A 149 2.37 -22.48 2.46
CA MET A 149 3.76 -21.99 2.49
C MET A 149 4.63 -22.85 3.39
N THR A 150 4.12 -23.24 4.57
CA THR A 150 4.83 -24.13 5.50
C THR A 150 5.14 -25.47 4.85
N ASN A 151 4.18 -26.04 4.11
CA ASN A 151 4.39 -27.28 3.36
C ASN A 151 5.44 -27.13 2.25
N LEU A 152 5.47 -25.98 1.58
CA LEU A 152 6.43 -25.70 0.49
C LEU A 152 7.87 -25.57 0.99
N ILE A 153 8.07 -25.02 2.20
CA ILE A 153 9.40 -24.70 2.76
C ILE A 153 9.94 -25.77 3.72
N GLN A 154 9.28 -26.92 3.84
CA GLN A 154 9.75 -28.02 4.68
C GLN A 154 11.16 -28.48 4.24
N PRO A 155 12.04 -28.83 5.19
CA PRO A 155 13.41 -29.25 4.90
C PRO A 155 13.44 -30.50 4.02
N GLU A 156 14.51 -30.63 3.24
CA GLU A 156 14.68 -31.74 2.30
C GLU A 156 14.84 -33.08 3.03
N ASP A 157 13.82 -33.94 2.95
CA ASP A 157 13.99 -35.37 3.23
C ASP A 157 14.51 -36.06 1.96
N ASP A 158 15.42 -37.03 2.13
CA ASP A 158 16.20 -37.80 1.14
C ASP A 158 15.37 -38.66 0.15
N SER A 159 14.11 -38.29 -0.04
CA SER A 159 13.12 -38.92 -0.91
C SER A 159 13.39 -38.60 -2.38
N SER A 160 13.10 -39.57 -3.25
CA SER A 160 13.35 -39.55 -4.69
C SER A 160 12.91 -38.24 -5.37
N ASP A 161 13.84 -37.56 -6.04
CA ASP A 161 13.70 -36.23 -6.65
C ASP A 161 12.44 -36.03 -7.52
N HIS A 162 11.97 -37.07 -8.21
CA HIS A 162 10.78 -36.97 -9.07
C HIS A 162 9.47 -36.79 -8.30
N LEU A 163 9.24 -37.54 -7.22
CA LEU A 163 8.03 -37.42 -6.39
C LEU A 163 7.98 -36.07 -5.64
N ARG A 164 9.15 -35.49 -5.36
CA ARG A 164 9.27 -34.17 -4.72
C ARG A 164 8.93 -33.03 -5.68
N SER A 165 9.36 -33.12 -6.95
CA SER A 165 9.01 -32.12 -7.97
C SER A 165 7.50 -32.01 -8.17
N ASP A 166 6.80 -33.15 -8.26
CA ASP A 166 5.34 -33.18 -8.37
C ASP A 166 4.66 -32.59 -7.12
N GLY A 167 5.20 -32.85 -5.92
CA GLY A 167 4.71 -32.28 -4.67
C GLY A 167 4.83 -30.75 -4.62
N ILE A 168 5.98 -30.21 -5.04
CA ILE A 168 6.23 -28.76 -5.10
C ILE A 168 5.25 -28.09 -6.07
N GLU A 169 5.05 -28.69 -7.27
CA GLU A 169 4.14 -28.13 -8.26
C GLU A 169 2.70 -28.05 -7.73
N VAL A 170 2.23 -29.10 -7.06
CA VAL A 170 0.90 -29.13 -6.43
C VAL A 170 0.76 -28.07 -5.34
N THR A 171 1.75 -27.94 -4.45
CA THR A 171 1.69 -26.93 -3.38
C THR A 171 1.74 -25.51 -3.93
N VAL A 172 2.57 -25.25 -4.94
CA VAL A 172 2.62 -23.94 -5.62
C VAL A 172 1.27 -23.63 -6.29
N GLU A 173 0.67 -24.60 -6.96
CA GLU A 173 -0.64 -24.38 -7.61
C GLU A 173 -1.74 -24.08 -6.58
N ARG A 174 -1.76 -24.81 -5.46
CA ARG A 174 -2.71 -24.54 -4.35
C ARG A 174 -2.51 -23.14 -3.78
N LEU A 175 -1.27 -22.76 -3.49
CA LEU A 175 -0.95 -21.45 -2.94
C LEU A 175 -1.33 -20.32 -3.92
N ASN A 176 -1.04 -20.47 -5.20
CA ASN A 176 -1.46 -19.50 -6.24
C ASN A 176 -2.99 -19.36 -6.34
N ARG A 177 -3.74 -20.46 -6.19
CA ARG A 177 -5.21 -20.41 -6.14
C ARG A 177 -5.69 -19.61 -4.91
N ARG A 178 -5.13 -19.85 -3.73
CA ARG A 178 -5.49 -19.11 -2.50
C ARG A 178 -5.14 -17.63 -2.59
N LEU A 179 -3.97 -17.29 -3.11
CA LEU A 179 -3.59 -15.89 -3.35
C LEU A 179 -4.54 -15.19 -4.32
N LYS A 180 -5.01 -15.89 -5.36
CA LYS A 180 -5.99 -15.36 -6.30
C LYS A 180 -7.36 -15.14 -5.65
N ASP A 181 -7.80 -16.05 -4.80
CA ASP A 181 -9.09 -15.93 -4.11
C ASP A 181 -9.05 -14.86 -3.02
N LEU A 182 -7.94 -14.75 -2.27
CA LEU A 182 -7.65 -13.60 -1.41
C LEU A 182 -7.72 -12.28 -2.19
N GLY A 183 -7.06 -12.20 -3.35
CA GLY A 183 -7.08 -11.01 -4.19
C GLY A 183 -8.49 -10.60 -4.63
N LYS A 184 -9.35 -11.57 -4.98
CA LYS A 184 -10.77 -11.30 -5.26
C LYS A 184 -11.51 -10.82 -4.03
N GLN A 185 -11.27 -11.43 -2.87
CA GLN A 185 -11.95 -11.07 -1.63
C GLN A 185 -11.60 -9.63 -1.21
N LEU A 186 -10.33 -9.25 -1.29
CA LEU A 186 -9.89 -7.87 -1.06
C LEU A 186 -10.54 -6.91 -2.06
N GLN A 187 -10.69 -7.31 -3.32
CA GLN A 187 -11.38 -6.49 -4.31
C GLN A 187 -12.87 -6.31 -4.00
N ILE A 188 -13.56 -7.36 -3.54
CA ILE A 188 -14.96 -7.28 -3.13
C ILE A 188 -15.10 -6.27 -1.99
N VAL A 189 -14.29 -6.42 -0.93
CA VAL A 189 -14.33 -5.52 0.23
C VAL A 189 -13.98 -4.08 -0.16
N ALA A 190 -13.06 -3.86 -1.09
CA ALA A 190 -12.71 -2.51 -1.58
C ALA A 190 -13.84 -1.83 -2.38
N MET A 191 -14.80 -2.59 -2.90
CA MET A 191 -15.86 -2.11 -3.79
C MET A 191 -17.23 -1.95 -3.10
N GLU A 192 -17.40 -2.49 -1.89
CA GLU A 192 -18.59 -2.33 -1.05
C GLU A 192 -18.52 -1.07 -0.18
#